data_AF-S8FQR2-F1
#
_entry.id   AF-S8FQR2-F1
#
_cell.length_a   1.000
_cell.length_b   1.000
_cell.length_c   1.000
_cell.angle_alpha   90.00
_cell.angle_beta   90.00
_cell.angle_gamma   90.00
#
_symmetry.space_group_name_H-M   'P 1'
#
loop_
_entity.id
_entity.type
_entity.pdbx_description
1 polymer ?
#
loop_
_entity_poly.entity_id
_entity_poly.type
_entity_poly.pdbx_seq_one_letter_code
_entity_poly.pdbx_strand_id
1 'polypeptide(L)'
;MTWVLGWPFYYDDAIELAKNHNLVKDPNAGEMKYVNAALSWVLKRAGIMQGFGCWVGTMPEFVLAAYVEFGDNPTPPTEAEVDRDYLMSKKQYRRLKSLMPLRDFAWYQHDDPSCRLYTTTEWVYDDEEEEGEETDEGNDDSKYEGGTETEEEEEVVEDDGASDWEDEDDEDSDAETVRAGARKRSSS
;
A
#
# COMPACT_ATOMS: atom_id res chain seq x y z
N MET A 1 -16.61 2.33 -8.98
CA MET A 1 -16.27 1.32 -7.96
C MET A 1 -14.80 1.40 -7.61
N THR A 2 -14.49 1.71 -6.36
CA THR A 2 -13.11 1.77 -5.87
C THR A 2 -12.55 0.36 -5.64
N TRP A 3 -11.35 0.11 -6.15
CA TRP A 3 -10.60 -1.13 -5.94
C TRP A 3 -9.37 -0.89 -5.09
N VAL A 4 -9.10 -1.80 -4.16
CA VAL A 4 -7.98 -1.72 -3.21
C VAL A 4 -7.11 -2.95 -3.38
N LEU A 5 -5.86 -2.75 -3.80
CA LEU A 5 -4.85 -3.81 -3.81
C LEU A 5 -4.18 -3.82 -2.44
N GLY A 6 -4.24 -4.92 -1.72
CA GLY A 6 -3.75 -4.93 -0.35
C GLY A 6 -3.85 -6.27 0.36
N TRP A 7 -3.70 -6.19 1.69
CA TRP A 7 -3.79 -7.34 2.57
C TRP A 7 -4.93 -7.17 3.58
N PRO A 8 -5.82 -8.16 3.71
CA PRO A 8 -6.80 -8.18 4.78
C PRO A 8 -6.13 -8.15 6.15
N PHE A 9 -6.69 -7.34 7.03
CA PHE A 9 -6.34 -7.19 8.43
C PHE A 9 -7.43 -7.85 9.27
N TYR A 10 -7.36 -9.18 9.34
CA TYR A 10 -8.37 -9.98 10.02
C TYR A 10 -8.45 -9.64 11.51
N TYR A 11 -9.68 -9.68 12.02
CA TYR A 11 -10.00 -9.31 13.40
C TYR A 11 -9.23 -10.12 14.44
N ASP A 12 -9.15 -11.44 14.25
CA ASP A 12 -8.47 -12.36 15.17
C ASP A 12 -6.96 -12.09 15.22
N ASP A 13 -6.35 -11.92 14.05
CA ASP A 13 -4.91 -11.61 13.91
C ASP A 13 -4.59 -10.28 14.61
N ALA A 14 -5.49 -9.29 14.52
CA ALA A 14 -5.34 -7.99 15.18
C ALA A 14 -5.41 -8.08 16.71
N ILE A 15 -6.34 -8.88 17.26
CA ILE A 15 -6.44 -9.09 18.71
C ILE A 15 -5.17 -9.78 19.23
N GLU A 16 -4.71 -10.82 18.55
CA GLU A 16 -3.49 -11.54 18.93
C GLU A 16 -2.29 -10.59 18.94
N LEU A 17 -2.13 -9.80 17.88
CA LEU A 17 -1.06 -8.81 17.76
C LEU A 17 -1.12 -7.78 18.90
N ALA A 18 -2.30 -7.25 19.23
CA ALA A 18 -2.46 -6.30 20.31
C ALA A 18 -2.09 -6.87 21.68
N LYS A 19 -2.45 -8.13 21.95
CA LYS A 19 -2.11 -8.83 23.19
C LYS A 19 -0.61 -9.11 23.28
N ASN A 20 0.00 -9.62 22.21
CA ASN A 20 1.43 -9.95 22.16
C ASN A 20 2.32 -8.72 22.41
N HIS A 21 1.89 -7.55 21.94
CA HIS A 21 2.62 -6.30 22.15
C HIS A 21 2.12 -5.47 23.35
N ASN A 22 1.20 -6.01 24.16
CA ASN A 22 0.62 -5.33 25.33
C ASN A 22 0.12 -3.91 25.01
N LEU A 23 -0.56 -3.77 23.86
CA LEU A 23 -1.00 -2.46 23.35
C LEU A 23 -2.18 -1.88 24.14
N VAL A 24 -2.97 -2.73 24.81
CA VAL A 24 -4.11 -2.35 25.64
C VAL A 24 -3.87 -2.84 27.07
N LYS A 25 -3.83 -1.89 28.01
CA LYS A 25 -3.54 -2.16 29.43
C LYS A 25 -4.74 -2.67 30.22
N ASP A 26 -5.96 -2.34 29.78
CA ASP A 26 -7.20 -2.74 30.43
C ASP A 26 -7.56 -4.17 30.01
N PRO A 27 -7.55 -5.16 30.92
CA PRO A 27 -7.89 -6.54 30.60
C PRO A 27 -9.38 -6.75 30.30
N ASN A 28 -10.25 -5.79 30.65
CA ASN A 28 -11.68 -5.83 30.37
C ASN A 28 -12.06 -4.98 29.15
N ALA A 29 -11.07 -4.55 28.36
CA ALA A 29 -11.32 -3.83 27.14
C ALA A 29 -12.10 -4.70 26.14
N GLY A 30 -13.12 -4.12 25.50
CA GLY A 30 -13.79 -4.78 24.38
C GLY A 30 -12.84 -5.03 23.21
N GLU A 31 -13.10 -6.05 22.41
CA GLU A 31 -12.25 -6.51 21.31
C GLU A 31 -11.91 -5.40 20.31
N MET A 32 -12.88 -4.51 20.00
CA MET A 32 -12.66 -3.36 19.13
C MET A 32 -11.51 -2.44 19.58
N LYS A 33 -11.27 -2.33 20.89
CA LYS A 33 -10.14 -1.53 21.41
C LYS A 33 -8.81 -2.19 21.08
N TYR A 34 -8.72 -3.52 21.14
CA TYR A 34 -7.53 -4.27 20.74
C TYR A 34 -7.28 -4.12 19.25
N VAL A 35 -8.30 -4.29 18.42
CA VAL A 35 -8.18 -4.16 16.97
C VAL A 35 -7.73 -2.76 16.56
N ASN A 36 -8.35 -1.71 17.11
CA ASN A 36 -7.95 -0.33 16.82
C ASN A 36 -6.52 -0.03 17.29
N ALA A 37 -6.10 -0.56 18.43
CA ALA A 37 -4.74 -0.39 18.95
C ALA A 37 -3.71 -1.10 18.07
N ALA A 38 -3.99 -2.34 17.65
CA ALA A 38 -3.16 -3.10 16.72
C ALA A 38 -3.05 -2.37 15.37
N LEU A 39 -4.18 -1.96 14.79
CA LEU A 39 -4.20 -1.25 13.52
C LEU A 39 -3.36 0.04 13.58
N SER A 40 -3.60 0.87 14.59
CA SER A 40 -2.85 2.12 14.79
C SER A 40 -1.35 1.87 14.94
N TRP A 41 -0.98 0.83 15.67
CA TRP A 41 0.42 0.44 15.88
C TRP A 41 1.08 -0.03 14.58
N VAL A 42 0.39 -0.86 13.80
CA VAL A 42 0.87 -1.36 12.51
C VAL A 42 1.05 -0.21 11.52
N LEU A 43 0.04 0.63 11.32
CA LEU A 43 0.09 1.75 10.37
C LEU A 43 1.27 2.69 10.68
N LYS A 44 1.43 3.06 11.95
CA LYS A 44 2.52 3.94 12.40
C LYS A 44 3.90 3.34 12.15
N ARG A 45 4.08 2.05 12.45
CA ARG A 45 5.40 1.38 12.31
C ARG A 45 5.72 1.00 10.86
N ALA A 46 4.72 0.61 10.08
CA ALA A 46 4.88 0.33 8.67
C ALA A 46 5.13 1.62 7.88
N GLY A 47 4.65 2.76 8.39
CA GLY A 47 4.68 4.04 7.70
C GLY A 47 3.67 4.06 6.54
N ILE A 48 2.52 3.43 6.73
CA ILE A 48 1.44 3.36 5.74
C ILE A 48 0.32 4.29 6.20
N MET A 49 -0.28 5.01 5.26
CA MET A 49 -1.30 6.01 5.57
C MET A 49 -2.74 5.49 5.44
N GLN A 50 -2.98 4.40 4.71
CA GLN A 50 -4.34 4.07 4.27
C GLN A 50 -4.70 2.59 4.45
N GLY A 51 -5.95 2.38 4.84
CA GLY A 51 -6.64 1.11 4.78
C GLY A 51 -8.14 1.36 4.65
N PHE A 52 -8.85 0.38 4.09
CA PHE A 52 -10.25 0.54 3.67
C PHE A 52 -11.07 -0.66 4.13
N GLY A 53 -12.35 -0.45 4.45
CA GLY A 53 -13.30 -1.56 4.53
C GLY A 53 -13.53 -2.10 3.13
N CYS A 54 -13.34 -3.40 2.92
CA CYS A 54 -13.47 -4.03 1.61
C CYS A 54 -14.19 -5.37 1.73
N TRP A 55 -14.86 -5.78 0.65
CA TRP A 55 -15.41 -7.13 0.55
C TRP A 55 -14.28 -8.14 0.36
N VAL A 56 -14.08 -9.00 1.36
CA VAL A 56 -13.16 -10.15 1.32
C VAL A 56 -14.02 -11.41 1.30
N GLY A 57 -14.19 -11.97 0.11
CA GLY A 57 -15.16 -13.05 -0.10
C GLY A 57 -16.60 -12.56 0.10
N THR A 58 -17.21 -12.91 1.24
CA THR A 58 -18.62 -12.57 1.55
C THR A 58 -18.78 -11.66 2.75
N MET A 59 -17.68 -11.26 3.39
CA MET A 59 -17.68 -10.45 4.61
C MET A 59 -16.87 -9.17 4.37
N PRO A 60 -17.29 -8.04 4.99
CA PRO A 60 -16.49 -6.83 4.97
C PRO A 60 -15.32 -7.00 5.95
N GLU A 61 -14.11 -6.75 5.49
CA GLU A 61 -12.87 -6.78 6.27
C GLU A 61 -12.07 -5.50 6.03
N PHE A 62 -11.24 -5.12 7.00
CA PHE A 62 -10.33 -4.00 6.81
C PHE A 62 -9.12 -4.45 5.98
N VAL A 63 -8.77 -3.75 4.91
CA VAL A 63 -7.63 -4.06 4.03
C VAL A 63 -6.59 -2.95 4.13
N LEU A 64 -5.35 -3.32 4.44
CA LEU A 64 -4.20 -2.43 4.41
C LEU A 64 -3.77 -2.21 2.95
N ALA A 65 -3.93 -0.98 2.47
CA ALA A 65 -3.77 -0.66 1.06
C ALA A 65 -2.29 -0.58 0.66
N ALA A 66 -1.94 -1.31 -0.39
CA ALA A 66 -0.72 -1.09 -1.16
C ALA A 66 -0.93 -0.10 -2.30
N TYR A 67 -2.13 -0.11 -2.89
CA TYR A 67 -2.56 0.78 -3.95
C TYR A 67 -4.09 0.91 -3.91
N VAL A 68 -4.59 2.07 -4.33
CA VAL A 68 -6.02 2.35 -4.42
C VAL A 68 -6.32 2.88 -5.81
N GLU A 69 -7.21 2.21 -6.51
CA GLU A 69 -7.76 2.68 -7.78
C GLU A 69 -9.11 3.36 -7.52
N PHE A 70 -9.16 4.65 -7.80
CA PHE A 70 -10.40 5.43 -7.78
C PHE A 70 -10.95 5.51 -9.20
N GLY A 71 -12.08 4.87 -9.46
CA GLY A 71 -12.71 4.91 -10.77
C GLY A 71 -14.02 4.16 -10.81
N ASP A 72 -14.65 4.09 -11.99
CA ASP A 72 -15.91 3.37 -12.23
C ASP A 72 -15.72 2.10 -13.07
N ASN A 73 -14.62 1.38 -12.80
CA ASN A 73 -14.33 0.13 -13.48
C ASN A 73 -15.02 -1.07 -12.81
N PRO A 74 -15.70 -1.95 -13.59
CA PRO A 74 -16.34 -3.15 -13.07
C PRO A 74 -15.33 -4.27 -12.71
N THR A 75 -14.06 -4.08 -13.03
CA THR A 75 -13.00 -5.05 -12.73
C THR A 75 -11.82 -4.33 -12.12
N PRO A 76 -11.04 -5.00 -11.26
CA PRO A 76 -9.83 -4.42 -10.74
C PRO A 76 -8.80 -4.19 -11.86
N PRO A 77 -7.89 -3.22 -11.71
CA PRO A 77 -6.79 -3.00 -12.66
C PRO A 77 -5.91 -4.23 -12.84
N THR A 78 -5.39 -4.37 -14.05
CA THR A 78 -4.28 -5.27 -14.37
C THR A 78 -2.95 -4.70 -13.88
N GLU A 79 -1.92 -5.54 -13.80
CA GLU A 79 -0.58 -5.10 -13.36
C GLU A 79 0.02 -3.98 -14.25
N ALA A 80 -0.35 -3.94 -15.53
CA ALA A 80 0.12 -2.93 -16.47
C ALA A 80 -0.55 -1.55 -16.27
N GLU A 81 -1.74 -1.53 -15.68
CA GLU A 81 -2.53 -0.32 -15.42
C GLU A 81 -2.20 0.32 -14.06
N VAL A 82 -1.51 -0.42 -13.17
CA VAL A 82 -1.12 0.09 -11.85
C VAL A 82 -0.02 1.14 -11.99
N ASP A 83 -0.31 2.36 -11.54
CA ASP A 83 0.71 3.38 -11.37
C ASP A 83 1.66 3.01 -10.22
N ARG A 84 2.93 2.79 -10.58
CA ARG A 84 3.96 2.34 -9.64
C ARG A 84 4.40 3.41 -8.66
N ASP A 85 4.16 4.69 -8.97
CA ASP A 85 4.55 5.80 -8.10
C ASP A 85 3.62 5.92 -6.89
N TYR A 86 2.36 5.49 -7.04
CA TYR A 86 1.39 5.41 -5.94
C TYR A 86 1.44 4.07 -5.18
N LEU A 87 2.16 3.08 -5.71
CA LEU A 87 2.34 1.81 -5.02
C LEU A 87 3.19 1.99 -3.76
N MET A 88 2.80 1.33 -2.68
CA MET A 88 3.59 1.25 -1.46
C MET A 88 5.06 0.89 -1.76
N SER A 89 5.98 1.64 -1.14
CA SER A 89 7.42 1.40 -1.29
C SER A 89 7.84 0.03 -0.76
N LYS A 90 8.94 -0.52 -1.30
CA LYS A 90 9.54 -1.78 -0.81
C LYS A 90 9.88 -1.73 0.69
N LYS A 91 10.24 -0.54 1.21
CA LYS A 91 10.57 -0.33 2.64
C LYS A 91 9.32 -0.51 3.50
N GLN A 92 8.21 0.12 3.13
CA GLN A 92 6.92 -0.05 3.81
C GLN A 92 6.43 -1.50 3.73
N TYR A 93 6.52 -2.15 2.56
CA TYR A 93 6.15 -3.55 2.40
C TYR A 93 6.93 -4.47 3.36
N ARG A 94 8.26 -4.33 3.41
CA ARG A 94 9.11 -5.15 4.31
C ARG A 94 8.77 -4.91 5.78
N ARG A 95 8.57 -3.65 6.17
CA ARG A 95 8.15 -3.29 7.53
C ARG A 95 6.81 -3.94 7.87
N LEU A 96 5.81 -3.78 7.00
CA LEU A 96 4.50 -4.37 7.21
C LEU A 96 4.57 -5.88 7.38
N LYS A 97 5.27 -6.57 6.46
CA LYS A 97 5.48 -8.02 6.52
C LYS A 97 6.21 -8.49 7.78
N SER A 98 7.08 -7.67 8.35
CA SER A 98 7.77 -7.97 9.61
C SER A 98 6.90 -7.76 10.86
N LEU A 99 5.97 -6.80 10.80
CA LEU A 99 5.06 -6.48 11.90
C LEU A 99 3.92 -7.49 11.97
N MET A 100 3.47 -7.98 10.81
CA MET A 100 2.49 -9.03 10.71
C MET A 100 2.74 -9.88 9.45
N PRO A 101 2.69 -11.22 9.55
CA PRO A 101 2.73 -12.08 8.37
C PRO A 101 1.47 -11.91 7.54
N LEU A 102 1.57 -11.16 6.45
CA LEU A 102 0.43 -10.87 5.58
C LEU A 102 0.09 -12.08 4.69
N ARG A 103 -1.19 -12.37 4.55
CA ARG A 103 -1.76 -13.39 3.65
C ARG A 103 -2.72 -12.74 2.67
N ASP A 104 -3.10 -13.47 1.63
CA ASP A 104 -4.18 -13.08 0.72
C ASP A 104 -3.95 -11.70 0.08
N PHE A 105 -2.76 -11.49 -0.49
CA PHE A 105 -2.52 -10.27 -1.27
C PHE A 105 -3.32 -10.32 -2.56
N ALA A 106 -4.29 -9.42 -2.72
CA ALA A 106 -5.15 -9.39 -3.89
C ALA A 106 -5.86 -8.03 -4.02
N TRP A 107 -6.63 -7.91 -5.10
CA TRP A 107 -7.59 -6.85 -5.28
C TRP A 107 -8.87 -7.13 -4.53
N TYR A 108 -9.37 -6.11 -3.83
CA TYR A 108 -10.60 -6.14 -3.07
C TYR A 108 -11.45 -4.94 -3.44
N GLN A 109 -12.76 -5.16 -3.54
CA GLN A 109 -13.71 -4.08 -3.80
C GLN A 109 -13.94 -3.32 -2.49
N HIS A 110 -13.86 -1.98 -2.53
CA HIS A 110 -14.20 -1.16 -1.38
C HIS A 110 -15.67 -1.37 -0.98
N ASP A 111 -15.92 -1.57 0.31
CA ASP A 111 -17.25 -1.63 0.90
C ASP A 111 -17.77 -0.21 1.12
N ASP A 112 -18.15 0.45 0.02
CA ASP A 112 -18.93 1.68 0.05
C ASP A 112 -20.42 1.32 -0.11
N PRO A 113 -21.35 1.85 0.72
CA PRO A 113 -22.79 1.70 0.50
C PRO A 113 -23.28 2.15 -0.89
N SER A 114 -22.49 2.92 -1.65
CA SER A 114 -22.76 3.24 -3.06
C SER A 114 -22.37 2.10 -4.03
N CYS A 115 -21.47 1.20 -3.63
CA CYS A 115 -21.03 0.05 -4.41
C CYS A 115 -22.10 -1.05 -4.35
N ARG A 116 -22.76 -1.29 -5.49
CA ARG A 116 -23.63 -2.46 -5.62
C ARG A 116 -22.75 -3.72 -5.61
N LEU A 117 -22.90 -4.55 -4.58
CA LEU A 117 -22.41 -5.93 -4.56
C LEU A 117 -22.81 -6.61 -5.88
N TYR A 118 -21.87 -7.29 -6.53
CA TYR A 118 -22.11 -8.07 -7.74
C TYR A 118 -23.10 -9.20 -7.46
N THR A 119 -24.40 -8.95 -7.55
CA THR A 119 -25.36 -9.99 -7.93
C THR A 119 -25.19 -10.21 -9.42
N THR A 120 -24.26 -11.10 -9.76
CA THR A 120 -24.16 -11.79 -11.06
C THR A 120 -24.03 -10.88 -12.28
N THR A 121 -22.80 -10.73 -12.79
CA THR A 121 -22.56 -10.10 -14.10
C THR A 121 -23.25 -10.92 -15.20
N GLU A 122 -24.38 -10.45 -15.72
CA GLU A 122 -24.91 -10.92 -17.00
C GLU A 122 -24.02 -10.34 -18.10
N TRP A 123 -23.27 -11.19 -18.79
CA TRP A 123 -22.51 -10.81 -19.97
C TRP A 123 -23.48 -10.57 -21.12
N VAL A 124 -23.71 -9.31 -21.49
CA VAL A 124 -24.33 -8.97 -22.77
C VAL A 124 -23.20 -8.89 -23.79
N TYR A 125 -23.10 -9.88 -24.66
CA TYR A 125 -22.26 -9.82 -25.84
C TYR A 125 -22.98 -8.90 -26.84
N ASP A 126 -22.36 -7.77 -27.16
CA ASP A 126 -22.82 -6.88 -28.23
C ASP A 126 -22.21 -7.42 -29.54
N ASP A 127 -22.91 -8.37 -30.17
CA ASP A 127 -22.62 -8.80 -31.54
C ASP A 127 -23.19 -7.76 -32.50
N GLU A 128 -22.53 -6.60 -32.62
CA GLU A 128 -22.65 -5.73 -33.78
C GLU A 128 -21.30 -5.67 -34.49
N GLU A 129 -21.03 -6.72 -35.28
CA GLU A 129 -20.22 -6.58 -36.48
C GLU A 129 -20.93 -5.61 -37.43
N GLU A 130 -20.40 -4.40 -37.61
CA GLU A 130 -20.65 -3.65 -38.84
C GLU A 130 -19.31 -3.17 -39.42
N GLU A 131 -18.97 -3.76 -40.56
CA GLU A 131 -17.85 -3.45 -41.41
C GLU A 131 -17.97 -2.05 -42.03
N GLY A 132 -16.83 -1.34 -42.13
CA GLY A 132 -16.52 -0.47 -43.27
C GLY A 132 -16.99 0.99 -43.20
N GLU A 133 -16.06 1.94 -43.21
CA GLU A 133 -15.52 2.53 -44.45
C GLU A 133 -14.45 3.58 -44.13
N GLU A 134 -13.34 3.49 -44.86
CA GLU A 134 -12.29 4.50 -44.93
C GLU A 134 -12.79 5.68 -45.78
N THR A 135 -12.68 6.92 -45.30
CA THR A 135 -12.52 8.08 -46.20
C THR A 135 -11.66 9.18 -45.59
N ASP A 136 -10.93 9.80 -46.50
CA ASP A 136 -9.71 10.58 -46.37
C ASP A 136 -9.95 12.11 -46.53
N GLU A 137 -8.99 12.88 -46.02
CA GLU A 137 -8.59 14.26 -46.32
C GLU A 137 -9.57 15.46 -46.28
N GLY A 138 -9.16 16.51 -45.53
CA GLY A 138 -9.79 17.84 -45.59
C GLY A 138 -9.21 18.90 -44.63
N ASN A 139 -8.05 19.46 -45.01
CA ASN A 139 -7.33 20.59 -44.41
C ASN A 139 -8.17 21.87 -44.16
N ASP A 140 -8.00 22.56 -43.02
CA ASP A 140 -7.97 24.05 -42.98
C ASP A 140 -7.33 24.63 -41.70
N ASP A 141 -6.48 25.63 -41.92
CA ASP A 141 -5.70 26.41 -40.96
C ASP A 141 -6.56 27.47 -40.23
N SER A 142 -6.37 27.68 -38.92
CA SER A 142 -6.36 29.06 -38.38
C SER A 142 -5.85 29.19 -36.94
N LYS A 143 -4.72 29.91 -36.82
CA LYS A 143 -4.39 30.99 -35.87
C LYS A 143 -4.58 30.80 -34.36
N TYR A 144 -3.42 30.67 -33.70
CA TYR A 144 -3.07 31.28 -32.41
C TYR A 144 -3.59 32.72 -32.28
N GLU A 145 -4.14 33.07 -31.11
CA GLU A 145 -3.79 34.24 -30.26
C GLU A 145 -4.47 34.12 -28.89
N GLY A 146 -3.77 34.57 -27.83
CA GLY A 146 -4.32 34.75 -26.47
C GLY A 146 -3.64 33.85 -25.44
N GLY A 147 -3.11 34.32 -24.32
CA GLY A 147 -2.97 35.66 -23.76
C GLY A 147 -2.03 35.51 -22.56
N THR A 148 -1.11 36.44 -22.40
CA THR A 148 -0.19 36.57 -21.27
C THR A 148 -0.95 37.00 -20.03
N GLU A 149 -0.68 36.37 -18.88
CA GLU A 149 -0.68 37.00 -17.55
C GLU A 149 -0.24 35.98 -16.50
N THR A 150 1.03 36.09 -16.10
CA THR A 150 1.64 35.59 -14.87
C THR A 150 1.56 36.68 -13.82
N GLU A 151 1.23 36.33 -12.56
CA GLU A 151 1.76 36.89 -11.28
C GLU A 151 0.87 36.34 -10.14
N GLU A 152 1.36 35.40 -9.33
CA GLU A 152 2.08 35.60 -8.06
C GLU A 152 1.14 35.87 -6.86
N GLU A 153 0.74 34.81 -6.14
CA GLU A 153 0.44 34.86 -4.69
C GLU A 153 0.76 33.48 -4.07
N GLU A 154 2.02 33.29 -3.66
CA GLU A 154 2.40 32.22 -2.71
C GLU A 154 2.34 32.79 -1.29
N GLU A 155 1.41 32.32 -0.46
CA GLU A 155 1.52 32.46 0.99
C GLU A 155 2.52 31.45 1.54
N VAL A 156 3.62 31.99 2.06
CA VAL A 156 4.63 31.28 2.84
C VAL A 156 4.03 30.90 4.18
N VAL A 157 3.86 29.61 4.44
CA VAL A 157 3.65 29.08 5.79
C VAL A 157 4.94 28.40 6.23
N GLU A 158 5.64 29.03 7.16
CA GLU A 158 6.76 28.47 7.90
C GLU A 158 6.26 27.32 8.79
N ASP A 159 6.85 26.12 8.68
CA ASP A 159 6.77 25.11 9.74
C ASP A 159 8.16 24.51 9.98
N ASP A 160 8.72 24.96 11.10
CA ASP A 160 9.93 24.49 11.77
C ASP A 160 9.74 23.05 12.27
N GLY A 161 10.51 22.10 11.73
CA GLY A 161 10.38 20.71 12.15
C GLY A 161 11.52 19.79 11.73
N ALA A 162 12.77 20.26 11.78
CA ALA A 162 13.93 19.39 11.66
C ALA A 162 13.99 18.42 12.85
N SER A 163 13.55 17.16 12.64
CA SER A 163 13.95 16.03 13.50
C SER A 163 15.01 15.23 12.78
N ASP A 164 16.22 15.69 13.05
CA ASP A 164 17.49 14.99 13.02
C ASP A 164 17.36 13.62 13.70
N TRP A 165 17.44 12.55 12.93
CA TRP A 165 17.72 11.22 13.47
C TRP A 165 19.12 10.87 12.99
N GLU A 166 20.07 11.23 13.83
CA GLU A 166 21.48 10.90 13.70
C GLU A 166 21.64 9.39 13.51
N ASP A 167 22.41 9.08 12.48
CA ASP A 167 22.95 7.78 12.13
C ASP A 167 24.16 7.55 13.06
N GLU A 168 23.95 6.92 14.21
CA GLU A 168 25.04 6.42 15.04
C GLU A 168 25.53 5.08 14.45
N ASP A 169 26.38 5.22 13.43
CA ASP A 169 27.44 4.27 13.13
C ASP A 169 28.45 4.33 14.29
N ASP A 170 28.42 3.33 15.18
CA ASP A 170 29.51 3.12 16.16
C ASP A 170 30.06 1.68 16.05
N GLU A 171 31.22 1.66 15.39
CA GLU A 171 32.47 1.01 15.80
C GLU A 171 32.61 -0.52 15.68
N ASP A 172 33.29 -0.87 14.58
CA ASP A 172 34.46 -1.76 14.52
C ASP A 172 35.05 -2.13 15.90
N SER A 173 34.94 -3.42 16.26
CA SER A 173 35.73 -4.01 17.34
C SER A 173 36.72 -5.02 16.76
N ASP A 174 37.87 -4.46 16.38
CA ASP A 174 39.24 -4.95 16.59
C ASP A 174 39.47 -6.48 16.58
N ALA A 175 39.86 -7.01 15.42
CA ALA A 175 40.37 -8.37 15.27
C ALA A 175 41.85 -8.36 14.86
N GLU A 176 42.74 -8.05 15.79
CA GLU A 176 44.18 -8.33 15.73
C GLU A 176 44.63 -8.85 17.11
N THR A 177 45.59 -9.75 17.33
CA THR A 177 46.41 -10.70 16.56
C THR A 177 47.07 -11.59 17.62
N VAL A 178 47.31 -12.89 17.36
CA VAL A 178 48.56 -13.56 17.81
C VAL A 178 48.89 -14.78 16.96
N ARG A 179 50.07 -14.71 16.34
CA ARG A 179 50.75 -15.77 15.60
C ARG A 179 51.39 -16.81 16.52
N ALA A 180 51.43 -18.04 15.99
CA ALA A 180 52.47 -19.06 16.08
C ALA A 180 52.71 -19.84 17.40
N GLY A 181 52.55 -21.17 17.30
CA GLY A 181 53.13 -22.16 18.21
C GLY A 181 53.12 -23.55 17.59
N ALA A 182 54.30 -24.08 17.25
CA ALA A 182 54.50 -25.31 16.50
C ALA A 182 54.38 -26.61 17.32
N ARG A 183 54.31 -27.74 16.58
CA ARG A 183 54.76 -29.13 16.89
C ARG A 183 53.79 -30.08 17.62
N LYS A 184 53.27 -31.07 16.88
CA LYS A 184 53.74 -32.50 16.79
C LYS A 184 52.56 -33.38 16.35
N ARG A 185 52.78 -34.20 15.31
CA ARG A 185 52.42 -35.63 15.36
C ARG A 185 53.11 -36.41 14.24
N SER A 186 53.99 -37.29 14.68
CA SER A 186 54.69 -38.35 13.95
C SER A 186 53.79 -39.57 13.79
N SER A 187 53.78 -40.15 12.57
CA SER A 187 53.47 -41.54 12.15
C SER A 187 52.85 -41.45 10.75
N SER A 188 53.40 -41.96 9.65
CA SER A 188 54.32 -43.07 9.42
C SER A 188 55.18 -42.83 8.19
#